data_AF-A0A8D3DRM2-F1
#
_entry.id   AF-A0A8D3DRM2-F1
#
_cell.length_a   1.000
_cell.length_b   1.000
_cell.length_c   1.000
_cell.angle_alpha   90.00
_cell.angle_beta   90.00
_cell.angle_gamma   90.00
#
_symmetry.space_group_name_H-M   'P 1'
#
loop_
_entity.id
_entity.type
_entity.pdbx_description
1 polymer ?
#
loop_
_entity_poly.entity_id
_entity_poly.type
_entity_poly.pdbx_seq_one_letter_code
_entity_poly.pdbx_strand_id
1 'polypeptide(L)'
;HARCRVTQKNPLSPHHCTPVFNAKTAKLISHHQVEITQSFPREGWVEEDPKEIMQSVYECMERTCEKLCQLNIDVSDIKAVGVTNQRETTLVWDKETGEPLYNAIVWLDLRTQSTVERLINKTPGQNKNHLKHKTGLPISTYFSAVKLRWLLDNVEEVRQAVVSERAMFGTVDSWIIWCLTGGRNGGVHCTDVSNASRTMLFNINTMDWDPELCRYFDVPIEILPKVRSSSEIYGWMVSSDYQRSLCVRCLGDQSAALVGQMCFKEGQAKNTYGTGCFLLRNTGTKPVMSEHGLLTTVAYKMGKDEPACYALEGSVAIAGAVVRWLKDNMGIVQSSSEIETLAAAVGTSYGCYFVPAFSGLYAPYWEPSARGIICGLTQFTNRNHLAFAALEAVCFQTREILDAMNQDSGVPLTELQVDGGMTSNRLLMQLQADILCMPVGKWAAARTQGIYMYCICSWLWCFTIQTAVLYGSKNGFIKVFSRSSSNNCKSVFQCASTGTSLNVDCAPFRLPRLLSHFKHTNERTLNFESQE
;
A
#
# COMPACT_ATOMS: atom_id res chain seq x y z
N HIS A 1 5.44 40.11 17.15
CA HIS A 1 4.76 38.83 17.43
C HIS A 1 5.34 37.72 16.54
N ALA A 2 6.44 37.11 16.97
CA ALA A 2 7.01 35.94 16.31
C ALA A 2 6.12 34.73 16.59
N ARG A 3 5.50 34.16 15.54
CA ARG A 3 4.78 32.90 15.65
C ARG A 3 5.79 31.77 15.78
N CYS A 4 5.86 31.20 16.97
CA CYS A 4 6.51 29.93 17.23
C CYS A 4 5.79 28.86 16.39
N ARG A 5 6.37 28.50 15.23
CA ARG A 5 5.98 27.28 14.50
C ARG A 5 6.50 26.11 15.31
N VAL A 6 5.64 25.55 16.16
CA VAL A 6 5.87 24.20 16.68
C VAL A 6 5.72 23.26 15.49
N THR A 7 6.84 22.90 14.87
CA THR A 7 6.94 21.73 14.01
C THR A 7 6.72 20.51 14.92
N GLN A 8 5.47 20.06 15.03
CA GLN A 8 5.19 18.72 15.52
C GLN A 8 5.90 17.76 14.55
N LYS A 9 7.05 17.24 14.94
CA LYS A 9 7.70 16.11 14.26
C LYS A 9 6.72 14.95 14.31
N ASN A 10 6.15 14.64 13.14
CA ASN A 10 5.22 13.54 12.97
C ASN A 10 6.04 12.28 12.69
N PRO A 11 6.06 11.25 13.57
CA PRO A 11 6.82 10.00 13.37
C PRO A 11 6.22 9.08 12.28
N LEU A 12 5.50 9.68 11.33
CA LEU A 12 4.84 9.09 10.17
C LEU A 12 5.29 9.70 8.85
N SER A 13 6.29 10.55 8.92
CA SER A 13 7.01 11.01 7.76
C SER A 13 7.18 9.89 6.73
N PRO A 14 6.70 10.08 5.50
CA PRO A 14 6.99 9.14 4.43
C PRO A 14 8.51 8.96 4.34
N HIS A 15 8.94 7.79 3.92
CA HIS A 15 10.35 7.51 3.79
C HIS A 15 10.67 7.08 2.37
N HIS A 16 11.76 7.62 1.84
CA HIS A 16 12.42 7.03 0.69
C HIS A 16 13.33 5.91 1.15
N CYS A 17 13.40 4.81 0.41
CA CYS A 17 14.36 3.75 0.69
C CYS A 17 14.91 3.17 -0.61
N THR A 18 16.23 3.03 -0.66
CA THR A 18 16.92 2.35 -1.77
C THR A 18 17.59 1.08 -1.24
N PRO A 19 16.95 -0.09 -1.38
CA PRO A 19 17.56 -1.37 -1.06
C PRO A 19 18.21 -2.04 -2.29
N VAL A 20 19.28 -2.80 -2.04
CA VAL A 20 19.99 -3.62 -3.02
C VAL A 20 19.85 -5.09 -2.64
N PHE A 21 19.48 -5.91 -3.62
CA PHE A 21 19.24 -7.35 -3.45
C PHE A 21 20.19 -8.18 -4.31
N ASN A 22 20.55 -9.35 -3.81
CA ASN A 22 21.38 -10.29 -4.57
C ASN A 22 20.58 -10.96 -5.70
N ALA A 23 20.97 -10.70 -6.96
CA ALA A 23 20.36 -11.19 -8.23
C ALA A 23 19.89 -12.66 -8.27
N LYS A 24 20.47 -13.55 -7.46
CA LYS A 24 20.13 -14.98 -7.44
C LYS A 24 19.27 -15.40 -6.24
N THR A 25 19.35 -14.69 -5.12
CA THR A 25 18.83 -15.19 -3.83
C THR A 25 17.76 -14.33 -3.18
N ALA A 26 17.38 -13.19 -3.75
CA ALA A 26 16.39 -12.25 -3.20
C ALA A 26 16.81 -11.63 -1.86
N LYS A 27 18.01 -11.94 -1.38
CA LYS A 27 18.47 -11.51 -0.07
C LYS A 27 18.80 -10.02 -0.14
N LEU A 28 18.27 -9.25 0.79
CA LEU A 28 18.66 -7.87 1.03
C LEU A 28 20.15 -7.83 1.42
N ILE A 29 20.94 -7.06 0.68
CA ILE A 29 22.38 -6.91 0.87
C ILE A 29 22.71 -5.60 1.57
N SER A 30 22.14 -4.49 1.07
CA SER A 30 22.34 -3.15 1.62
C SER A 30 21.07 -2.34 1.44
N HIS A 31 20.89 -1.31 2.25
CA HIS A 31 19.85 -0.30 2.04
C HIS A 31 20.20 0.99 2.78
N HIS A 32 19.57 2.07 2.34
CA HIS A 32 19.49 3.31 3.09
C HIS A 32 18.07 3.86 3.01
N GLN A 33 17.66 4.61 4.04
CA GLN A 33 16.32 5.16 4.15
C GLN A 33 16.41 6.60 4.66
N VAL A 34 15.73 7.51 3.96
CA VAL A 34 15.66 8.93 4.28
C VAL A 34 14.21 9.30 4.55
N GLU A 35 14.01 10.15 5.53
CA GLU A 35 12.71 10.72 5.88
C GLU A 35 12.36 11.87 4.91
N ILE A 36 11.14 11.91 4.40
CA ILE A 36 10.62 12.98 3.54
C ILE A 36 9.62 13.81 4.35
N THR A 37 9.70 15.13 4.20
CA THR A 37 8.82 16.08 4.85
C THR A 37 7.46 16.13 4.15
N GLN A 38 6.39 16.05 4.93
CA GLN A 38 5.04 16.38 4.46
C GLN A 38 4.66 17.78 4.90
N SER A 39 4.17 18.57 3.96
CA SER A 39 3.62 19.90 4.19
C SER A 39 2.10 19.81 4.34
N PHE A 40 1.57 20.56 5.32
CA PHE A 40 0.14 20.64 5.60
C PHE A 40 -0.31 22.12 5.53
N PRO A 41 -0.45 22.73 4.34
CA PRO A 41 -0.72 24.17 4.22
C PRO A 41 -2.07 24.58 4.80
N ARG A 42 -3.06 23.69 4.76
CA ARG A 42 -4.44 23.87 5.24
C ARG A 42 -4.97 22.55 5.78
N GLU A 43 -6.08 22.60 6.51
CA GLU A 43 -6.78 21.40 6.97
C GLU A 43 -7.16 20.50 5.78
N GLY A 44 -6.82 19.20 5.89
CA GLY A 44 -7.04 18.21 4.85
C GLY A 44 -6.10 18.31 3.64
N TRP A 45 -5.18 19.28 3.60
CA TRP A 45 -4.20 19.42 2.51
C TRP A 45 -2.89 18.77 2.88
N VAL A 46 -2.34 17.97 1.97
CA VAL A 46 -1.10 17.23 2.15
C VAL A 46 -0.27 17.31 0.88
N GLU A 47 0.92 17.86 1.01
CA GLU A 47 1.85 18.15 -0.08
C GLU A 47 3.25 17.61 0.22
N GLU A 48 3.98 17.26 -0.84
CA GLU A 48 5.40 16.92 -0.77
C GLU A 48 6.16 17.73 -1.82
N ASP A 49 7.37 18.19 -1.50
CA ASP A 49 8.23 18.89 -2.46
C ASP A 49 8.85 17.88 -3.45
N PRO A 50 8.57 17.97 -4.76
CA PRO A 50 9.14 17.06 -5.75
C PRO A 50 10.67 17.06 -5.80
N LYS A 51 11.31 18.17 -5.43
CA LYS A 51 12.77 18.27 -5.35
C LYS A 51 13.31 17.54 -4.13
N GLU A 52 12.65 17.64 -2.99
CA GLU A 52 13.00 16.88 -1.78
C GLU A 52 12.85 15.37 -2.04
N ILE A 53 11.79 14.95 -2.76
CA ILE A 53 11.62 13.57 -3.21
C ILE A 53 12.87 13.11 -3.97
N MET A 54 13.32 13.86 -4.98
CA MET A 54 14.51 13.45 -5.76
C MET A 54 15.81 13.54 -4.97
N GLN A 55 15.98 14.56 -4.11
CA GLN A 55 17.14 14.64 -3.23
C GLN A 55 17.24 13.41 -2.34
N SER A 56 16.11 12.96 -1.77
CA SER A 56 16.04 11.76 -0.94
C SER A 56 16.35 10.48 -1.73
N VAL A 57 15.95 10.40 -3.01
CA VAL A 57 16.30 9.29 -3.93
C VAL A 57 17.81 9.23 -4.11
N TYR A 58 18.44 10.35 -4.48
CA TYR A 58 19.87 10.42 -4.73
C TYR A 58 20.68 10.12 -3.46
N GLU A 59 20.30 10.68 -2.32
CA GLU A 59 20.94 10.39 -1.03
C GLU A 59 20.82 8.89 -0.68
N CYS A 60 19.63 8.30 -0.82
CA CYS A 60 19.46 6.87 -0.56
C CYS A 60 20.33 6.01 -1.50
N MET A 61 20.45 6.38 -2.77
CA MET A 61 21.30 5.68 -3.73
C MET A 61 22.78 5.79 -3.35
N GLU A 62 23.28 7.00 -3.11
CA GLU A 62 24.68 7.28 -2.74
C GLU A 62 25.06 6.52 -1.47
N ARG A 63 24.29 6.70 -0.39
CA ARG A 63 24.53 6.04 0.91
C ARG A 63 24.43 4.52 0.83
N THR A 64 23.59 3.99 -0.04
CA THR A 64 23.49 2.53 -0.25
C THR A 64 24.72 2.01 -0.98
N CYS A 65 25.22 2.75 -1.97
CA CYS A 65 26.46 2.41 -2.69
C CYS A 65 27.69 2.51 -1.78
N GLU A 66 27.79 3.54 -0.93
CA GLU A 66 28.84 3.64 0.10
C GLU A 66 28.87 2.38 0.98
N LYS A 67 27.70 1.91 1.44
CA LYS A 67 27.57 0.68 2.22
C LYS A 67 27.94 -0.57 1.42
N LEU A 68 27.69 -0.63 0.12
CA LEU A 68 28.13 -1.74 -0.73
C LEU A 68 29.67 -1.78 -0.83
N CYS A 69 30.31 -0.64 -1.03
CA CYS A 69 31.78 -0.54 -1.04
C CYS A 69 32.39 -1.01 0.29
N GLN A 70 31.78 -0.67 1.43
CA GLN A 70 32.18 -1.16 2.75
C GLN A 70 32.05 -2.69 2.91
N LEU A 71 31.13 -3.30 2.16
CA LEU A 71 30.95 -4.75 2.09
C LEU A 71 31.85 -5.41 1.03
N ASN A 72 32.78 -4.67 0.41
CA ASN A 72 33.61 -5.09 -0.71
C ASN A 72 32.80 -5.60 -1.92
N ILE A 73 31.63 -5.00 -2.17
CA ILE A 73 30.80 -5.27 -3.34
C ILE A 73 30.93 -4.09 -4.31
N ASP A 74 31.32 -4.38 -5.55
CA ASP A 74 31.49 -3.37 -6.59
C ASP A 74 30.11 -2.82 -7.03
N VAL A 75 29.97 -1.50 -7.11
CA VAL A 75 28.73 -0.84 -7.56
C VAL A 75 28.39 -1.22 -9.01
N SER A 76 29.39 -1.57 -9.83
CA SER A 76 29.21 -2.07 -11.19
C SER A 76 28.53 -3.46 -11.28
N ASP A 77 28.36 -4.15 -10.15
CA ASP A 77 27.57 -5.38 -10.07
C ASP A 77 26.06 -5.15 -10.04
N ILE A 78 25.61 -3.91 -9.78
CA ILE A 78 24.20 -3.54 -9.92
C ILE A 78 23.80 -3.74 -11.38
N LYS A 79 22.72 -4.48 -11.62
CA LYS A 79 22.29 -4.84 -13.00
C LYS A 79 21.22 -3.91 -13.54
N ALA A 80 20.40 -3.31 -12.67
CA ALA A 80 19.24 -2.54 -13.05
C ALA A 80 18.62 -1.85 -11.83
N VAL A 81 17.71 -0.91 -12.09
CA VAL A 81 16.95 -0.16 -11.11
C VAL A 81 15.46 -0.35 -11.38
N GLY A 82 14.72 -0.74 -10.36
CA GLY A 82 13.27 -0.78 -10.37
C GLY A 82 12.71 0.21 -9.38
N VAL A 83 11.75 1.00 -9.85
CA VAL A 83 11.08 2.06 -9.10
C VAL A 83 9.75 1.53 -8.58
N THR A 84 9.49 1.78 -7.31
CA THR A 84 8.18 1.57 -6.68
C THR A 84 7.85 2.84 -5.90
N ASN A 85 6.59 3.23 -5.92
CA ASN A 85 6.18 4.54 -5.45
C ASN A 85 4.82 4.51 -4.77
N GLN A 86 4.57 5.49 -3.91
CA GLN A 86 3.21 5.81 -3.50
C GLN A 86 2.39 6.14 -4.75
N ARG A 87 1.24 5.48 -4.86
CA ARG A 87 0.31 5.64 -5.99
C ARG A 87 -0.48 6.94 -5.83
N GLU A 88 -1.18 7.33 -6.90
CA GLU A 88 -2.06 8.51 -7.01
C GLU A 88 -1.44 9.91 -6.82
N THR A 89 -0.41 10.07 -5.97
CA THR A 89 0.28 11.35 -5.74
C THR A 89 0.67 11.99 -7.06
N THR A 90 0.22 13.23 -7.27
CA THR A 90 0.15 13.88 -8.58
C THR A 90 1.15 15.02 -8.69
N LEU A 91 1.96 15.00 -9.75
CA LEU A 91 2.97 16.02 -10.05
C LEU A 91 2.72 16.64 -11.43
N VAL A 92 3.06 17.91 -11.55
CA VAL A 92 3.17 18.61 -12.84
C VAL A 92 4.45 19.42 -12.86
N TRP A 93 5.24 19.26 -13.93
CA TRP A 93 6.49 19.96 -14.12
C TRP A 93 6.61 20.48 -15.54
N ASP A 94 7.58 21.35 -15.77
CA ASP A 94 7.88 21.93 -17.08
C ASP A 94 9.00 21.14 -17.75
N LYS A 95 8.75 20.68 -18.98
CA LYS A 95 9.68 19.86 -19.78
C LYS A 95 10.93 20.60 -20.22
N GLU A 96 10.86 21.92 -20.38
CA GLU A 96 11.97 22.75 -20.86
C GLU A 96 12.88 23.18 -19.71
N THR A 97 12.30 23.68 -18.62
CA THR A 97 13.08 24.11 -17.45
C THR A 97 13.52 22.92 -16.60
N GLY A 98 12.69 21.88 -16.55
CA GLY A 98 12.82 20.73 -15.66
C GLY A 98 12.31 20.98 -14.24
N GLU A 99 11.68 22.11 -14.01
CA GLU A 99 11.24 22.55 -12.70
C GLU A 99 9.80 22.09 -12.41
N PRO A 100 9.52 21.61 -11.18
CA PRO A 100 8.15 21.39 -10.73
C PRO A 100 7.37 22.70 -10.72
N LEU A 101 6.13 22.67 -11.21
CA LEU A 101 5.26 23.85 -11.29
C LEU A 101 4.43 24.07 -10.02
N TYR A 102 4.34 23.04 -9.18
CA TYR A 102 3.70 23.06 -7.86
C TYR A 102 4.22 21.89 -7.03
N ASN A 103 3.94 21.89 -5.73
CA ASN A 103 4.19 20.71 -4.89
C ASN A 103 3.38 19.50 -5.37
N ALA A 104 3.87 18.29 -5.09
CA ALA A 104 3.11 17.08 -5.34
C ALA A 104 1.89 17.02 -4.41
N ILE A 105 0.69 16.82 -4.98
CA ILE A 105 -0.53 16.64 -4.17
C ILE A 105 -0.63 15.16 -3.80
N VAL A 106 -0.51 14.85 -2.51
CA VAL A 106 -0.41 13.48 -1.97
C VAL A 106 -1.74 12.75 -2.05
N TRP A 107 -1.73 11.41 -2.21
CA TRP A 107 -2.92 10.57 -2.33
C TRP A 107 -3.98 10.78 -1.25
N LEU A 108 -3.56 11.07 0.00
CA LEU A 108 -4.44 11.30 1.15
C LEU A 108 -5.00 12.74 1.26
N ASP A 109 -4.66 13.61 0.33
CA ASP A 109 -5.14 15.00 0.27
C ASP A 109 -6.65 15.06 -0.06
N LEU A 110 -7.37 15.91 0.68
CA LEU A 110 -8.82 16.09 0.59
C LEU A 110 -9.24 17.40 -0.10
N ARG A 111 -8.31 18.22 -0.61
CA ARG A 111 -8.62 19.53 -1.23
C ARG A 111 -9.54 19.42 -2.44
N THR A 112 -9.54 18.26 -3.08
CA THR A 112 -10.31 17.97 -4.30
C THR A 112 -11.76 17.55 -4.01
N GLN A 113 -12.20 17.59 -2.75
CA GLN A 113 -13.57 17.23 -2.36
C GLN A 113 -14.64 18.02 -3.14
N SER A 114 -14.48 19.34 -3.24
CA SER A 114 -15.42 20.18 -4.01
C SER A 114 -15.37 19.90 -5.52
N THR A 115 -14.20 19.54 -6.06
CA THR A 115 -14.05 19.08 -7.45
C THR A 115 -14.80 17.77 -7.68
N VAL A 116 -14.69 16.81 -6.76
CA VAL A 116 -15.39 15.52 -6.80
C VAL A 116 -16.91 15.73 -6.74
N GLU A 117 -17.40 16.54 -5.81
CA GLU A 117 -18.84 16.86 -5.70
C GLU A 117 -19.36 17.51 -6.98
N ARG A 118 -18.63 18.47 -7.54
CA ARG A 118 -18.99 19.12 -8.81
C ARG A 118 -19.01 18.14 -9.98
N LEU A 119 -18.09 17.18 -10.03
CA LEU A 119 -18.06 16.16 -11.07
C LEU A 119 -19.24 15.20 -10.91
N ILE A 120 -19.50 14.69 -9.70
CA ILE A 120 -20.63 13.80 -9.41
C ILE A 120 -21.96 14.48 -9.76
N ASN A 121 -22.13 15.76 -9.42
CA ASN A 121 -23.34 16.51 -9.74
C ASN A 121 -23.58 16.68 -11.25
N LYS A 122 -22.52 16.66 -12.06
CA LYS A 122 -22.59 16.70 -13.53
C LYS A 122 -22.75 15.31 -14.15
N THR A 123 -22.42 14.25 -13.42
CA THR A 123 -22.54 12.87 -13.88
C THR A 123 -24.01 12.46 -14.02
N PRO A 124 -24.39 11.74 -15.10
CA PRO A 124 -25.71 11.14 -15.21
C PRO A 124 -26.09 10.31 -13.99
N GLY A 125 -27.23 10.62 -13.38
CA GLY A 125 -27.73 9.95 -12.17
C GLY A 125 -26.92 10.21 -10.90
N GLN A 126 -26.03 11.21 -10.89
CA GLN A 126 -25.16 11.53 -9.75
C GLN A 126 -24.39 10.32 -9.20
N ASN A 127 -24.03 9.41 -10.11
CA ASN A 127 -23.48 8.11 -9.74
C ASN A 127 -21.95 8.18 -9.65
N LYS A 128 -21.40 8.09 -8.43
CA LYS A 128 -19.95 8.01 -8.20
C LYS A 128 -19.25 6.86 -8.95
N ASN A 129 -19.97 5.81 -9.35
CA ASN A 129 -19.43 4.67 -10.09
C ASN A 129 -19.58 4.79 -11.62
N HIS A 130 -20.01 5.92 -12.17
CA HIS A 130 -20.27 6.08 -13.61
C HIS A 130 -19.10 5.65 -14.51
N LEU A 131 -17.88 5.96 -14.10
CA LEU A 131 -16.66 5.66 -14.86
C LEU A 131 -16.07 4.27 -14.57
N LYS A 132 -16.64 3.53 -13.61
CA LYS A 132 -16.07 2.27 -13.10
C LYS A 132 -15.90 1.21 -14.19
N HIS A 133 -16.77 1.18 -15.19
CA HIS A 133 -16.67 0.22 -16.30
C HIS A 133 -15.41 0.42 -17.18
N LYS A 134 -14.84 1.63 -17.23
CA LYS A 134 -13.59 1.95 -17.93
C LYS A 134 -12.38 1.92 -17.01
N THR A 135 -12.50 2.50 -15.82
CA THR A 135 -11.35 2.73 -14.92
C THR A 135 -11.20 1.66 -13.85
N GLY A 136 -12.28 0.95 -13.50
CA GLY A 136 -12.36 0.12 -12.30
C GLY A 136 -12.54 0.89 -10.99
N LEU A 137 -12.63 2.22 -11.06
CA LEU A 137 -12.57 3.13 -9.92
C LEU A 137 -13.82 4.00 -9.76
N PRO A 138 -14.26 4.30 -8.52
CA PRO A 138 -15.25 5.34 -8.26
C PRO A 138 -14.63 6.74 -8.38
N ILE A 139 -15.46 7.76 -8.60
CA ILE A 139 -15.04 9.16 -8.47
C ILE A 139 -14.79 9.46 -7.00
N SER A 140 -13.54 9.78 -6.66
CA SER A 140 -13.07 10.01 -5.29
C SER A 140 -11.90 10.98 -5.28
N THR A 141 -11.65 11.65 -4.13
CA THR A 141 -10.52 12.56 -3.92
C THR A 141 -9.16 11.87 -4.05
N TYR A 142 -9.16 10.54 -3.91
CA TYR A 142 -7.98 9.69 -3.90
C TYR A 142 -7.18 9.74 -5.21
N PHE A 143 -7.84 9.74 -6.37
CA PHE A 143 -7.19 9.50 -7.67
C PHE A 143 -6.62 10.76 -8.35
N SER A 144 -5.66 10.57 -9.26
CA SER A 144 -4.86 11.67 -9.82
C SER A 144 -5.64 12.65 -10.69
N ALA A 145 -6.66 12.21 -11.45
CA ALA A 145 -7.41 13.07 -12.37
C ALA A 145 -8.01 14.31 -11.67
N VAL A 146 -8.58 14.13 -10.48
CA VAL A 146 -9.20 15.24 -9.74
C VAL A 146 -8.17 16.20 -9.14
N LYS A 147 -6.98 15.69 -8.80
CA LYS A 147 -5.83 16.49 -8.34
C LYS A 147 -5.24 17.31 -9.48
N LEU A 148 -5.07 16.68 -10.65
CA LEU A 148 -4.63 17.35 -11.88
C LEU A 148 -5.62 18.43 -12.31
N ARG A 149 -6.93 18.13 -12.30
CA ARG A 149 -7.96 19.14 -12.59
C ARG A 149 -7.92 20.30 -11.62
N TRP A 150 -7.70 20.04 -10.33
CA TRP A 150 -7.54 21.10 -9.34
C TRP A 150 -6.32 21.98 -9.64
N LEU A 151 -5.18 21.40 -10.01
CA LEU A 151 -3.97 22.14 -10.41
C LEU A 151 -4.25 23.07 -11.61
N LEU A 152 -4.92 22.56 -12.64
CA LEU A 152 -5.31 23.35 -13.82
C LEU A 152 -6.27 24.51 -13.48
N ASP A 153 -7.16 24.29 -12.52
CA ASP A 153 -8.13 25.29 -12.05
C ASP A 153 -7.50 26.36 -11.16
N ASN A 154 -6.49 26.01 -10.35
CA ASN A 154 -6.05 26.84 -9.23
C ASN A 154 -4.59 27.32 -9.29
N VAL A 155 -3.74 26.74 -10.14
CA VAL A 155 -2.31 27.10 -10.24
C VAL A 155 -2.06 27.71 -11.61
N GLU A 156 -1.79 29.02 -11.63
CA GLU A 156 -1.62 29.78 -12.88
C GLU A 156 -0.43 29.26 -13.70
N GLU A 157 0.68 28.95 -13.03
CA GLU A 157 1.90 28.44 -13.64
C GLU A 157 1.67 27.13 -14.39
N VAL A 158 0.85 26.23 -13.82
CA VAL A 158 0.43 24.98 -14.47
C VAL A 158 -0.39 25.28 -15.71
N ARG A 159 -1.37 26.19 -15.62
CA ARG A 159 -2.21 26.57 -16.76
C ARG A 159 -1.40 27.16 -17.90
N GLN A 160 -0.48 28.09 -17.59
CA GLN A 160 0.38 28.70 -18.59
C GLN A 160 1.31 27.68 -19.25
N ALA A 161 1.84 26.73 -18.47
CA ALA A 161 2.68 25.66 -19.02
C ALA A 161 1.89 24.72 -19.95
N VAL A 162 0.62 24.44 -19.66
CA VAL A 162 -0.24 23.65 -20.54
C VAL A 162 -0.53 24.39 -21.85
N VAL A 163 -0.92 25.67 -21.78
CA VAL A 163 -1.17 26.49 -22.97
C VAL A 163 0.08 26.66 -23.83
N SER A 164 1.26 26.72 -23.20
CA SER A 164 2.54 26.79 -23.89
C SER A 164 3.07 25.42 -24.34
N GLU A 165 2.31 24.33 -24.17
CA GLU A 165 2.73 22.95 -24.48
C GLU A 165 4.00 22.48 -23.75
N ARG A 166 4.36 23.11 -22.62
CA ARG A 166 5.55 22.78 -21.81
C ARG A 166 5.26 21.86 -20.63
N ALA A 167 4.00 21.76 -20.21
CA ALA A 167 3.63 20.96 -19.05
C ALA A 167 3.77 19.45 -19.31
N MET A 168 4.25 18.75 -18.28
CA MET A 168 4.23 17.30 -18.18
C MET A 168 3.54 16.91 -16.88
N PHE A 169 2.64 15.94 -16.96
CA PHE A 169 2.00 15.32 -15.80
C PHE A 169 2.63 13.95 -15.52
N GLY A 170 2.59 13.54 -14.26
CA GLY A 170 2.87 12.17 -13.88
C GLY A 170 2.54 11.88 -12.43
N THR A 171 2.45 10.59 -12.12
CA THR A 171 2.58 10.10 -10.75
C THR A 171 4.06 10.06 -10.34
N VAL A 172 4.34 9.74 -9.08
CA VAL A 172 5.71 9.78 -8.51
C VAL A 172 6.70 8.92 -9.30
N ASP A 173 6.29 7.79 -9.85
CA ASP A 173 7.11 6.97 -10.76
C ASP A 173 7.57 7.74 -11.99
N SER A 174 6.65 8.41 -12.69
CA SER A 174 6.98 9.18 -13.89
C SER A 174 7.99 10.29 -13.61
N TRP A 175 7.86 10.97 -12.47
CA TRP A 175 8.80 11.98 -12.03
C TRP A 175 10.20 11.38 -11.78
N ILE A 176 10.27 10.31 -11.00
CA ILE A 176 11.55 9.62 -10.70
C ILE A 176 12.20 9.11 -11.98
N ILE A 177 11.44 8.43 -12.86
CA ILE A 177 11.96 7.90 -14.12
C ILE A 177 12.48 9.04 -15.00
N TRP A 178 11.70 10.12 -15.15
CA TRP A 178 12.08 11.26 -15.97
C TRP A 178 13.38 11.91 -15.47
N CYS A 179 13.50 12.14 -14.16
CA CYS A 179 14.73 12.68 -13.56
C CYS A 179 15.93 11.73 -13.72
N LEU A 180 15.76 10.45 -13.39
CA LEU A 180 16.85 9.46 -13.46
C LEU A 180 17.36 9.23 -14.88
N THR A 181 16.52 9.41 -15.90
CA THR A 181 16.88 9.17 -17.31
C THR A 181 17.35 10.43 -18.05
N GLY A 182 17.56 11.54 -17.35
CA GLY A 182 18.19 12.74 -17.91
C GLY A 182 17.39 14.04 -17.79
N GLY A 183 16.17 13.98 -17.25
CA GLY A 183 15.32 15.15 -17.02
C GLY A 183 15.11 15.98 -18.29
N ARG A 184 15.36 17.29 -18.23
CA ARG A 184 15.23 18.18 -19.40
C ARG A 184 16.18 17.82 -20.54
N ASN A 185 17.22 17.02 -20.28
CA ASN A 185 18.24 16.61 -21.24
C ASN A 185 17.92 15.24 -21.90
N GLY A 186 16.64 14.92 -22.09
CA GLY A 186 16.20 13.67 -22.74
C GLY A 186 15.59 12.62 -21.80
N GLY A 187 15.10 13.03 -20.63
CA GLY A 187 14.37 12.20 -19.68
C GLY A 187 13.15 11.55 -20.31
N VAL A 188 12.97 10.26 -20.04
CA VAL A 188 11.88 9.45 -20.56
C VAL A 188 10.60 9.75 -19.77
N HIS A 189 9.58 10.24 -20.48
CA HIS A 189 8.25 10.47 -19.92
C HIS A 189 7.38 9.22 -20.05
N CYS A 190 7.37 8.37 -19.03
CA CYS A 190 6.55 7.17 -19.00
C CYS A 190 6.00 6.83 -17.61
N THR A 191 5.00 5.97 -17.59
CA THR A 191 4.42 5.37 -16.38
C THR A 191 4.13 3.90 -16.67
N ASP A 192 4.02 3.07 -15.63
CA ASP A 192 3.58 1.69 -15.80
C ASP A 192 2.04 1.55 -15.72
N VAL A 193 1.50 0.45 -16.27
CA VAL A 193 0.05 0.17 -16.26
C VAL A 193 -0.56 0.16 -14.85
N SER A 194 0.20 -0.23 -13.82
CA SER A 194 -0.33 -0.25 -12.46
C SER A 194 -0.53 1.17 -11.92
N ASN A 195 0.44 2.07 -12.07
CA ASN A 195 0.28 3.49 -11.72
C ASN A 195 -0.74 4.20 -12.61
N ALA A 196 -0.74 3.96 -13.92
CA ALA A 196 -1.72 4.53 -14.84
C ALA A 196 -3.15 4.17 -14.44
N SER A 197 -3.40 2.93 -14.00
CA SER A 197 -4.72 2.48 -13.54
C SER A 197 -5.26 3.25 -12.32
N ARG A 198 -4.42 4.04 -11.65
CA ARG A 198 -4.77 4.82 -10.46
C ARG A 198 -5.11 6.28 -10.75
N THR A 199 -5.09 6.67 -12.02
CA THR A 199 -5.29 8.07 -12.40
C THR A 199 -6.74 8.44 -12.64
N MET A 200 -7.62 7.48 -12.95
CA MET A 200 -8.94 7.67 -13.60
C MET A 200 -8.91 8.24 -15.03
N LEU A 201 -7.75 8.36 -15.66
CA LEU A 201 -7.60 8.75 -17.07
C LEU A 201 -7.32 7.54 -17.98
N PHE A 202 -6.99 6.40 -17.36
CA PHE A 202 -6.60 5.16 -18.02
C PHE A 202 -7.77 4.19 -18.14
N ASN A 203 -7.94 3.57 -19.31
CA ASN A 203 -8.93 2.52 -19.51
C ASN A 203 -8.28 1.15 -19.32
N ILE A 204 -8.73 0.45 -18.28
CA ILE A 204 -8.15 -0.83 -17.87
C ILE A 204 -8.49 -1.97 -18.84
N ASN A 205 -9.37 -1.77 -19.81
CA ASN A 205 -9.69 -2.76 -20.83
C ASN A 205 -8.79 -2.62 -22.06
N THR A 206 -8.49 -1.38 -22.47
CA THR A 206 -7.64 -1.08 -23.63
C THR A 206 -6.17 -0.96 -23.28
N MET A 207 -5.85 -0.78 -22.00
CA MET A 207 -4.50 -0.57 -21.47
C MET A 207 -3.83 0.71 -22.02
N ASP A 208 -4.62 1.77 -22.21
CA ASP A 208 -4.13 3.06 -22.69
C ASP A 208 -4.95 4.23 -22.09
N TRP A 209 -4.47 5.45 -22.28
CA TRP A 209 -5.22 6.67 -21.97
C TRP A 209 -6.51 6.72 -22.79
N ASP A 210 -7.62 7.08 -22.14
CA ASP A 210 -8.93 7.11 -22.78
C ASP A 210 -9.35 8.56 -23.07
N PRO A 211 -9.50 8.95 -24.34
CA PRO A 211 -9.87 10.33 -24.69
C PRO A 211 -11.20 10.79 -24.11
N GLU A 212 -12.14 9.86 -23.82
CA GLU A 212 -13.40 10.20 -23.18
C GLU A 212 -13.20 10.54 -21.70
N LEU A 213 -12.35 9.78 -20.99
CA LEU A 213 -11.98 10.09 -19.62
C LEU A 213 -11.24 11.43 -19.54
N CYS A 214 -10.26 11.66 -20.43
CA CYS A 214 -9.55 12.93 -20.53
C CYS A 214 -10.52 14.11 -20.75
N ARG A 215 -11.48 14.00 -21.68
CA ARG A 215 -12.52 15.03 -21.88
C ARG A 215 -13.41 15.20 -20.66
N TYR A 216 -13.79 14.12 -19.98
CA TYR A 216 -14.64 14.16 -18.79
C TYR A 216 -14.00 14.97 -17.66
N PHE A 217 -12.69 14.79 -17.44
CA PHE A 217 -11.93 15.52 -16.44
C PHE A 217 -11.35 16.85 -16.96
N ASP A 218 -11.59 17.19 -18.23
CA ASP A 218 -10.97 18.34 -18.91
C ASP A 218 -9.43 18.32 -18.79
N VAL A 219 -8.82 17.17 -19.04
CA VAL A 219 -7.36 16.98 -19.00
C VAL A 219 -6.84 16.82 -20.43
N PRO A 220 -5.87 17.65 -20.88
CA PRO A 220 -5.21 17.45 -22.17
C PRO A 220 -4.47 16.11 -22.18
N ILE A 221 -4.62 15.33 -23.25
CA ILE A 221 -3.97 14.01 -23.33
C ILE A 221 -2.46 14.14 -23.59
N GLU A 222 -2.05 15.28 -24.16
CA GLU A 222 -0.69 15.60 -24.60
C GLU A 222 0.30 15.75 -23.43
N ILE A 223 -0.20 16.07 -22.23
CA ILE A 223 0.64 16.18 -21.03
C ILE A 223 0.85 14.84 -20.32
N LEU A 224 0.16 13.76 -20.75
CA LEU A 224 0.20 12.47 -20.07
C LEU A 224 1.44 11.64 -20.47
N PRO A 225 2.04 10.88 -19.53
CA PRO A 225 3.20 10.04 -19.82
C PRO A 225 2.84 8.88 -20.72
N LYS A 226 3.78 8.38 -21.53
CA LYS A 226 3.55 7.15 -22.29
C LYS A 226 3.37 5.95 -21.35
N VAL A 227 2.26 5.22 -21.46
CA VAL A 227 2.04 4.02 -20.65
C VAL A 227 2.86 2.85 -21.19
N ARG A 228 3.49 2.11 -20.27
CA ARG A 228 4.31 0.94 -20.53
C ARG A 228 3.90 -0.22 -19.62
N SER A 229 4.25 -1.44 -20.02
CA SER A 229 4.16 -2.61 -19.15
C SER A 229 5.06 -2.44 -17.92
N SER A 230 4.77 -3.20 -16.86
CA SER A 230 5.57 -3.16 -15.64
C SER A 230 6.95 -3.81 -15.82
N SER A 231 7.15 -4.63 -16.87
CA SER A 231 8.44 -5.28 -17.20
C SER A 231 8.94 -4.94 -18.60
N GLU A 232 9.51 -3.75 -18.76
CA GLU A 232 10.30 -3.43 -19.95
C GLU A 232 11.36 -2.40 -19.61
N ILE A 233 12.36 -2.26 -20.47
CA ILE A 233 13.38 -1.23 -20.30
C ILE A 233 12.75 0.11 -20.70
N TYR A 234 12.54 0.99 -19.73
CA TYR A 234 11.99 2.32 -19.98
C TYR A 234 13.02 3.25 -20.60
N GLY A 235 14.21 3.22 -20.01
CA GLY A 235 15.36 4.00 -20.38
C GLY A 235 16.55 3.58 -19.52
N TRP A 236 17.61 4.37 -19.62
CA TRP A 236 18.86 4.14 -18.92
C TRP A 236 19.12 5.28 -17.96
N MET A 237 19.51 4.95 -16.74
CA MET A 237 19.87 5.94 -15.75
C MET A 237 21.11 6.71 -16.20
N VAL A 238 21.04 8.03 -16.15
CA VAL A 238 22.14 8.94 -16.46
C VAL A 238 22.89 9.23 -15.16
N SER A 239 24.14 8.78 -15.07
CA SER A 239 25.03 9.13 -13.95
C SER A 239 26.49 8.97 -14.37
N SER A 240 27.35 9.85 -13.84
CA SER A 240 28.80 9.81 -14.01
C SER A 240 29.46 8.61 -13.31
N ASP A 241 28.81 8.07 -12.28
CA ASP A 241 29.46 7.16 -11.32
C ASP A 241 29.28 5.69 -11.69
N TYR A 242 28.36 5.38 -12.61
CA TYR A 242 28.12 4.03 -13.09
C TYR A 242 28.78 3.85 -14.45
N GLN A 243 29.84 3.04 -14.50
CA GLN A 243 30.51 2.67 -15.76
C GLN A 243 29.59 1.94 -16.76
N ARG A 244 28.43 1.45 -16.30
CA ARG A 244 27.39 0.83 -17.12
C ARG A 244 26.06 1.54 -16.92
N SER A 245 25.38 1.81 -18.02
CA SER A 245 23.99 2.25 -18.03
C SER A 245 23.10 1.25 -17.28
N LEU A 246 22.40 1.69 -16.23
CA LEU A 246 21.43 0.86 -15.50
C LEU A 246 20.04 1.03 -16.10
N CYS A 247 19.38 -0.07 -16.49
CA CYS A 247 18.02 0.02 -17.02
C CYS A 247 17.01 0.31 -15.92
N VAL A 248 15.99 1.13 -16.24
CA VAL A 248 14.93 1.55 -15.31
C VAL A 248 13.60 0.83 -15.63
N ARG A 249 12.91 0.35 -14.59
CA ARG A 249 11.58 -0.30 -14.63
C ARG A 249 10.67 0.22 -13.51
N CYS A 250 9.36 -0.03 -13.53
CA CYS A 250 8.46 0.42 -12.46
C CYS A 250 7.27 -0.50 -12.21
N LEU A 251 6.80 -0.49 -10.97
CA LEU A 251 5.53 -1.04 -10.52
C LEU A 251 5.05 -0.25 -9.29
N GLY A 252 3.77 0.11 -9.21
CA GLY A 252 3.21 0.83 -8.05
C GLY A 252 3.32 0.02 -6.76
N ASP A 253 3.43 0.68 -5.61
CA ASP A 253 3.74 0.04 -4.32
C ASP A 253 2.89 -1.19 -3.98
N GLN A 254 1.57 -1.09 -3.97
CA GLN A 254 0.73 -2.22 -3.54
C GLN A 254 0.77 -3.37 -4.55
N SER A 255 0.92 -3.06 -5.83
CA SER A 255 1.16 -4.04 -6.90
C SER A 255 2.53 -4.70 -6.76
N ALA A 256 3.56 -3.95 -6.39
CA ALA A 256 4.87 -4.47 -6.05
C ALA A 256 4.79 -5.37 -4.82
N ALA A 257 4.06 -5.02 -3.76
CA ALA A 257 3.88 -5.94 -2.64
C ALA A 257 3.20 -7.27 -3.06
N LEU A 258 2.20 -7.22 -3.97
CA LEU A 258 1.55 -8.43 -4.52
C LEU A 258 2.54 -9.34 -5.26
N VAL A 259 3.34 -8.76 -6.13
CA VAL A 259 4.37 -9.48 -6.89
C VAL A 259 5.47 -10.02 -5.96
N GLY A 260 5.91 -9.23 -4.98
CA GLY A 260 6.98 -9.59 -4.05
C GLY A 260 6.59 -10.74 -3.13
N GLN A 261 5.29 -10.84 -2.82
CA GLN A 261 4.67 -11.96 -2.11
C GLN A 261 4.44 -13.19 -3.00
N MET A 262 4.88 -13.16 -4.27
CA MET A 262 4.70 -14.24 -5.25
C MET A 262 3.22 -14.57 -5.55
N CYS A 263 2.33 -13.58 -5.43
CA CYS A 263 0.91 -13.74 -5.72
C CYS A 263 0.63 -13.65 -7.24
N PHE A 264 1.22 -14.56 -8.01
CA PHE A 264 1.14 -14.60 -9.48
C PHE A 264 -0.07 -15.36 -10.02
N LYS A 265 -0.70 -16.20 -9.20
CA LYS A 265 -1.84 -17.02 -9.59
C LYS A 265 -3.13 -16.34 -9.15
N GLU A 266 -4.16 -16.54 -9.97
CA GLU A 266 -5.53 -16.14 -9.64
C GLU A 266 -5.94 -16.70 -8.27
N GLY A 267 -6.60 -15.86 -7.48
CA GLY A 267 -7.02 -16.20 -6.13
C GLY A 267 -5.96 -15.94 -5.06
N GLN A 268 -4.68 -15.74 -5.39
CA GLN A 268 -3.69 -15.36 -4.38
C GLN A 268 -3.88 -13.90 -3.96
N ALA A 269 -3.75 -13.65 -2.66
CA ALA A 269 -3.92 -12.31 -2.10
C ALA A 269 -2.83 -11.98 -1.08
N LYS A 270 -2.57 -10.67 -0.96
CA LYS A 270 -1.71 -10.12 0.09
C LYS A 270 -2.42 -9.03 0.87
N ASN A 271 -2.06 -8.86 2.14
CA ASN A 271 -2.42 -7.72 2.98
C ASN A 271 -1.16 -7.02 3.51
N THR A 272 -1.04 -5.73 3.26
CA THR A 272 0.06 -4.91 3.79
C THR A 272 -0.42 -4.13 5.00
N TYR A 273 0.13 -4.40 6.19
CA TYR A 273 -0.19 -3.71 7.45
C TYR A 273 0.77 -2.55 7.72
N GLY A 274 0.35 -1.35 7.32
CA GLY A 274 1.04 -0.09 7.63
C GLY A 274 0.20 0.80 8.55
N THR A 275 0.19 2.10 8.28
CA THR A 275 -0.74 3.05 8.90
C THR A 275 -2.20 2.66 8.65
N GLY A 276 -2.51 2.29 7.41
CA GLY A 276 -3.71 1.55 7.01
C GLY A 276 -3.37 0.13 6.57
N CYS A 277 -4.38 -0.62 6.13
CA CYS A 277 -4.20 -1.91 5.44
C CYS A 277 -4.57 -1.79 3.97
N PHE A 278 -3.79 -2.43 3.10
CA PHE A 278 -4.11 -2.55 1.68
C PHE A 278 -4.08 -4.02 1.28
N LEU A 279 -5.25 -4.52 0.97
CA LEU A 279 -5.49 -5.89 0.57
C LEU A 279 -5.65 -5.94 -0.95
N LEU A 280 -4.82 -6.72 -1.62
CA LEU A 280 -4.92 -6.96 -3.07
C LEU A 280 -5.06 -8.44 -3.32
N ARG A 281 -6.00 -8.81 -4.20
CA ARG A 281 -6.22 -10.18 -4.68
C ARG A 281 -6.06 -10.24 -6.17
N ASN A 282 -5.18 -11.12 -6.66
CA ASN A 282 -4.99 -11.38 -8.08
C ASN A 282 -6.24 -12.07 -8.67
N THR A 283 -6.79 -11.50 -9.75
CA THR A 283 -7.97 -12.02 -10.46
C THR A 283 -7.64 -12.56 -11.85
N GLY A 284 -6.36 -12.83 -12.12
CA GLY A 284 -5.89 -13.33 -13.41
C GLY A 284 -5.99 -12.27 -14.51
N THR A 285 -6.23 -12.71 -15.74
CA THR A 285 -6.23 -11.85 -16.94
C THR A 285 -7.58 -11.20 -17.24
N LYS A 286 -8.58 -11.40 -16.38
CA LYS A 286 -9.90 -10.79 -16.52
C LYS A 286 -10.16 -9.80 -15.39
N PRO A 287 -10.59 -8.56 -15.71
CA PRO A 287 -11.00 -7.62 -14.68
C PRO A 287 -12.29 -8.11 -14.01
N VAL A 288 -12.30 -8.15 -12.68
CA VAL A 288 -13.52 -8.40 -11.89
C VAL A 288 -14.04 -7.04 -11.41
N MET A 289 -15.20 -6.63 -11.91
CA MET A 289 -15.84 -5.38 -11.50
C MET A 289 -16.61 -5.60 -10.20
N SER A 290 -16.19 -4.91 -9.14
CA SER A 290 -16.80 -5.09 -7.82
C SER A 290 -18.18 -4.47 -7.71
N GLU A 291 -19.12 -5.19 -7.07
CA GLU A 291 -20.42 -4.67 -6.63
C GLU A 291 -20.40 -4.31 -5.13
N HIS A 292 -19.35 -4.70 -4.40
CA HIS A 292 -19.22 -4.56 -2.95
C HIS A 292 -18.22 -3.48 -2.52
N GLY A 293 -18.09 -2.42 -3.32
CA GLY A 293 -17.26 -1.26 -2.97
C GLY A 293 -15.75 -1.46 -3.09
N LEU A 294 -15.27 -2.53 -3.73
CA LEU A 294 -13.84 -2.70 -4.01
C LEU A 294 -13.43 -1.96 -5.29
N LEU A 295 -12.13 -1.74 -5.41
CA LEU A 295 -11.49 -1.19 -6.59
C LEU A 295 -11.07 -2.34 -7.51
N THR A 296 -11.32 -2.18 -8.81
CA THR A 296 -10.74 -3.04 -9.85
C THR A 296 -9.52 -2.32 -10.39
N THR A 297 -8.36 -2.97 -10.37
CA THR A 297 -7.08 -2.33 -10.73
C THR A 297 -6.22 -3.26 -11.57
N VAL A 298 -5.24 -2.71 -12.29
CA VAL A 298 -4.22 -3.52 -12.92
C VAL A 298 -3.20 -3.94 -11.86
N ALA A 299 -3.02 -5.24 -11.68
CA ALA A 299 -2.02 -5.79 -10.76
C ALA A 299 -0.63 -5.58 -11.35
N TYR A 300 -0.38 -6.08 -12.56
CA TYR A 300 0.90 -5.97 -13.25
C TYR A 300 0.76 -6.39 -14.72
N LYS A 301 1.74 -6.03 -15.56
CA LYS A 301 1.91 -6.58 -16.92
C LYS A 301 3.37 -6.94 -17.19
N MET A 302 3.64 -8.22 -17.45
CA MET A 302 4.99 -8.83 -17.48
C MET A 302 5.76 -8.61 -18.81
N GLY A 303 5.52 -7.50 -19.48
CA GLY A 303 6.10 -7.21 -20.79
C GLY A 303 5.06 -6.63 -21.74
N LYS A 304 5.53 -6.07 -22.85
CA LYS A 304 4.65 -5.39 -23.82
C LYS A 304 3.59 -6.33 -24.41
N ASP A 305 4.01 -7.55 -24.74
CA ASP A 305 3.19 -8.54 -25.46
C ASP A 305 2.51 -9.56 -24.53
N GLU A 306 2.78 -9.50 -23.23
CA GLU A 306 2.13 -10.35 -22.22
C GLU A 306 0.76 -9.79 -21.80
N PRO A 307 -0.21 -10.64 -21.43
CA PRO A 307 -1.48 -10.17 -20.93
C PRO A 307 -1.30 -9.43 -19.60
N ALA A 308 -2.12 -8.39 -19.39
CA ALA A 308 -2.21 -7.76 -18.09
C ALA A 308 -2.89 -8.70 -17.08
N CYS A 309 -2.40 -8.69 -15.84
CA CYS A 309 -3.06 -9.31 -14.71
C CYS A 309 -3.78 -8.21 -13.90
N TYR A 310 -4.96 -8.53 -13.41
CA TYR A 310 -5.82 -7.63 -12.65
C TYR A 310 -5.85 -8.01 -11.17
N ALA A 311 -6.31 -7.07 -10.36
CA ALA A 311 -6.60 -7.30 -8.96
C ALA A 311 -7.88 -6.60 -8.50
N LEU A 312 -8.51 -7.21 -7.50
CA LEU A 312 -9.41 -6.50 -6.60
C LEU A 312 -8.59 -5.90 -5.46
N GLU A 313 -8.86 -4.65 -5.13
CA GLU A 313 -8.21 -3.94 -4.05
C GLU A 313 -9.25 -3.39 -3.07
N GLY A 314 -8.97 -3.59 -1.77
CA GLY A 314 -9.68 -2.93 -0.69
C GLY A 314 -8.70 -2.35 0.32
N SER A 315 -9.09 -1.24 0.93
CA SER A 315 -8.26 -0.52 1.88
C SER A 315 -8.98 -0.28 3.21
N VAL A 316 -8.22 -0.40 4.29
CA VAL A 316 -8.59 0.03 5.63
C VAL A 316 -7.76 1.26 5.95
N ALA A 317 -8.39 2.41 6.18
CA ALA A 317 -7.64 3.63 6.46
C ALA A 317 -6.85 3.55 7.78
N ILE A 318 -7.43 2.92 8.80
CA ILE A 318 -6.89 2.89 10.16
C ILE A 318 -6.55 1.47 10.57
N ALA A 319 -5.26 1.13 10.47
CA ALA A 319 -4.67 -0.09 10.99
C ALA A 319 -3.61 0.25 12.05
N GLY A 320 -2.33 0.40 11.68
CA GLY A 320 -1.29 0.84 12.62
C GLY A 320 -1.53 2.23 13.23
N ALA A 321 -2.35 3.07 12.58
CA ALA A 321 -2.82 4.31 13.16
C ALA A 321 -3.61 4.12 14.47
N VAL A 322 -4.35 3.02 14.65
CA VAL A 322 -5.08 2.78 15.91
C VAL A 322 -4.13 2.61 17.09
N VAL A 323 -3.02 1.89 16.89
CA VAL A 323 -2.01 1.65 17.92
C VAL A 323 -1.32 2.96 18.30
N ARG A 324 -1.02 3.79 17.29
CA ARG A 324 -0.42 5.11 17.52
C ARG A 324 -1.38 6.07 18.22
N TRP A 325 -2.64 6.09 17.83
CA TRP A 325 -3.64 6.90 18.52
C TRP A 325 -3.81 6.50 20.00
N LEU A 326 -3.81 5.18 20.30
CA LEU A 326 -3.83 4.69 21.68
C LEU A 326 -2.59 5.14 22.48
N LYS A 327 -1.46 5.32 21.81
CA LYS A 327 -0.20 5.79 22.41
C LYS A 327 -0.20 7.30 22.62
N ASP A 328 -0.29 8.03 21.52
CA ASP A 328 0.01 9.46 21.45
C ASP A 328 -1.16 10.31 21.97
N ASN A 329 -2.40 9.84 21.80
CA ASN A 329 -3.61 10.60 22.17
C ASN A 329 -4.25 10.10 23.47
N MET A 330 -4.30 8.78 23.70
CA MET A 330 -4.99 8.20 24.86
C MET A 330 -4.06 7.80 26.01
N GLY A 331 -2.74 7.71 25.79
CA GLY A 331 -1.77 7.26 26.79
C GLY A 331 -2.02 5.83 27.31
N ILE A 332 -2.80 5.02 26.60
CA ILE A 332 -3.15 3.64 26.98
C ILE A 332 -1.94 2.72 26.88
N VAL A 333 -1.12 2.95 25.85
CA VAL A 333 0.17 2.30 25.63
C VAL A 333 1.29 3.34 25.58
N GLN A 334 2.49 2.97 25.99
CA GLN A 334 3.69 3.81 25.96
C GLN A 334 4.51 3.57 24.69
N SER A 335 4.40 2.38 24.09
CA SER A 335 5.06 2.02 22.84
C SER A 335 4.22 1.09 21.98
N SER A 336 4.47 1.06 20.67
CA SER A 336 3.77 0.17 19.74
C SER A 336 3.98 -1.32 20.04
N SER A 337 5.08 -1.69 20.69
CA SER A 337 5.34 -3.08 21.09
C SER A 337 4.60 -3.47 22.37
N GLU A 338 4.28 -2.51 23.25
CA GLU A 338 3.55 -2.79 24.49
C GLU A 338 2.14 -3.31 24.24
N ILE A 339 1.50 -2.90 23.13
CA ILE A 339 0.12 -3.30 22.82
C ILE A 339 -0.05 -4.83 22.76
N GLU A 340 0.96 -5.55 22.26
CA GLU A 340 0.94 -7.01 22.21
C GLU A 340 0.92 -7.62 23.61
N THR A 341 1.77 -7.12 24.50
CA THR A 341 1.86 -7.56 25.89
C THR A 341 0.57 -7.31 26.65
N LEU A 342 -0.03 -6.13 26.50
CA LEU A 342 -1.28 -5.77 27.17
C LEU A 342 -2.44 -6.62 26.66
N ALA A 343 -2.58 -6.77 25.35
CA ALA A 343 -3.63 -7.59 24.76
C ALA A 343 -3.47 -9.07 25.16
N ALA A 344 -2.25 -9.60 25.16
CA ALA A 344 -1.97 -10.98 25.57
C ALA A 344 -2.32 -11.27 27.04
N ALA A 345 -2.30 -10.25 27.92
CA ALA A 345 -2.62 -10.41 29.34
C ALA A 345 -4.11 -10.73 29.60
N VAL A 346 -5.02 -10.34 28.70
CA VAL A 346 -6.47 -10.60 28.85
C VAL A 346 -6.99 -11.69 27.93
N GLY A 347 -6.33 -11.93 26.80
CA GLY A 347 -6.65 -13.02 25.85
C GLY A 347 -7.97 -12.88 25.09
N THR A 348 -8.84 -11.95 25.47
CA THR A 348 -10.07 -11.57 24.78
C THR A 348 -10.46 -10.14 25.13
N SER A 349 -11.28 -9.51 24.30
CA SER A 349 -11.87 -8.19 24.54
C SER A 349 -13.03 -8.22 25.55
N TYR A 350 -13.54 -9.40 25.93
CA TYR A 350 -14.71 -9.58 26.82
C TYR A 350 -15.94 -8.76 26.39
N GLY A 351 -16.19 -8.67 25.08
CA GLY A 351 -17.31 -7.93 24.51
C GLY A 351 -17.06 -6.43 24.34
N CYS A 352 -15.85 -5.95 24.61
CA CYS A 352 -15.43 -4.59 24.24
C CYS A 352 -15.08 -4.54 22.75
N TYR A 353 -15.81 -3.76 21.96
CA TYR A 353 -15.53 -3.57 20.53
C TYR A 353 -15.01 -2.18 20.27
N PHE A 354 -14.05 -2.07 19.35
CA PHE A 354 -13.53 -0.80 18.88
C PHE A 354 -13.69 -0.72 17.36
N VAL A 355 -14.43 0.26 16.85
CA VAL A 355 -14.50 0.60 15.43
C VAL A 355 -13.61 1.83 15.18
N PRO A 356 -12.40 1.69 14.60
CA PRO A 356 -11.44 2.79 14.49
C PRO A 356 -11.66 3.63 13.22
N ALA A 357 -12.84 4.21 13.04
CA ALA A 357 -13.20 5.02 11.85
C ALA A 357 -12.82 6.51 11.99
N PHE A 358 -11.58 6.83 12.36
CA PHE A 358 -11.17 8.23 12.63
C PHE A 358 -11.30 9.16 11.41
N SER A 359 -11.15 8.61 10.21
CA SER A 359 -11.27 9.30 8.93
C SER A 359 -12.42 8.73 8.08
N GLY A 360 -13.47 8.19 8.73
CA GLY A 360 -14.53 7.44 8.06
C GLY A 360 -14.17 5.97 7.82
N LEU A 361 -15.15 5.21 7.34
CA LEU A 361 -14.97 3.82 6.88
C LEU A 361 -14.72 3.80 5.37
N TYR A 362 -13.71 3.04 4.96
CA TYR A 362 -13.34 2.84 3.56
C TYR A 362 -14.08 1.60 3.02
N ALA A 363 -13.47 0.85 2.10
CA ALA A 363 -14.06 -0.38 1.61
C ALA A 363 -14.38 -1.35 2.77
N PRO A 364 -15.52 -2.06 2.74
CA PRO A 364 -16.53 -2.05 1.67
C PRO A 364 -17.59 -0.93 1.79
N TYR A 365 -17.67 -0.23 2.92
CA TYR A 365 -18.81 0.64 3.26
C TYR A 365 -18.78 2.04 2.62
N TRP A 366 -17.59 2.64 2.45
CA TRP A 366 -17.40 4.02 1.95
C TRP A 366 -18.28 5.05 2.67
N GLU A 367 -18.18 5.08 3.99
CA GLU A 367 -18.95 5.99 4.85
C GLU A 367 -18.03 7.07 5.45
N PRO A 368 -17.89 8.24 4.80
CA PRO A 368 -17.01 9.31 5.27
C PRO A 368 -17.52 9.99 6.55
N SER A 369 -18.81 9.87 6.87
CA SER A 369 -19.37 10.41 8.13
C SER A 369 -19.09 9.53 9.34
N ALA A 370 -18.66 8.27 9.15
CA ALA A 370 -18.35 7.37 10.25
C ALA A 370 -17.23 7.93 11.14
N ARG A 371 -17.32 7.65 12.44
CA ARG A 371 -16.35 8.10 13.46
C ARG A 371 -15.97 6.95 14.37
N GLY A 372 -14.87 7.11 15.12
CA GLY A 372 -14.39 6.10 16.05
C GLY A 372 -15.41 5.79 17.15
N ILE A 373 -15.72 4.50 17.39
CA ILE A 373 -16.68 4.05 18.41
C ILE A 373 -16.03 2.99 19.28
N ILE A 374 -16.11 3.13 20.60
CA ILE A 374 -15.81 2.07 21.56
C ILE A 374 -17.11 1.72 22.29
N CYS A 375 -17.49 0.44 22.27
CA CYS A 375 -18.75 -0.02 22.88
C CYS A 375 -18.57 -1.35 23.63
N GLY A 376 -19.59 -1.75 24.41
CA GLY A 376 -19.54 -2.95 25.25
C GLY A 376 -18.68 -2.81 26.50
N LEU A 377 -18.50 -1.58 27.00
CA LEU A 377 -17.75 -1.31 28.22
C LEU A 377 -18.52 -1.75 29.47
N THR A 378 -17.85 -2.43 30.38
CA THR A 378 -18.34 -2.77 31.73
C THR A 378 -17.37 -2.24 32.78
N GLN A 379 -17.72 -2.30 34.06
CA GLN A 379 -16.80 -1.94 35.15
C GLN A 379 -15.54 -2.83 35.20
N PHE A 380 -15.56 -4.00 34.56
CA PHE A 380 -14.41 -4.89 34.44
C PHE A 380 -13.44 -4.46 33.32
N THR A 381 -13.92 -3.67 32.36
CA THR A 381 -13.14 -3.24 31.20
C THR A 381 -11.98 -2.35 31.64
N ASN A 382 -10.80 -2.56 31.04
CA ASN A 382 -9.57 -1.88 31.42
C ASN A 382 -8.69 -1.70 30.18
N ARG A 383 -7.53 -1.04 30.33
CA ARG A 383 -6.64 -0.70 29.21
C ARG A 383 -6.17 -1.91 28.38
N ASN A 384 -6.07 -3.10 28.99
CA ASN A 384 -5.66 -4.33 28.30
C ASN A 384 -6.75 -4.81 27.33
N HIS A 385 -8.02 -4.70 27.75
CA HIS A 385 -9.18 -5.01 26.90
C HIS A 385 -9.26 -4.07 25.69
N LEU A 386 -8.98 -2.78 25.88
CA LEU A 386 -8.92 -1.80 24.78
C LEU A 386 -7.78 -2.09 23.81
N ALA A 387 -6.60 -2.47 24.33
CA ALA A 387 -5.48 -2.91 23.50
C ALA A 387 -5.84 -4.14 22.65
N PHE A 388 -6.52 -5.13 23.24
CA PHE A 388 -7.00 -6.30 22.51
C PHE A 388 -8.03 -5.94 21.44
N ALA A 389 -9.07 -5.17 21.82
CA ALA A 389 -10.13 -4.73 20.92
C ALA A 389 -9.58 -3.94 19.72
N ALA A 390 -8.51 -3.16 19.90
CA ALA A 390 -7.87 -2.42 18.82
C ALA A 390 -7.17 -3.35 17.81
N LEU A 391 -6.50 -4.40 18.25
CA LEU A 391 -5.92 -5.41 17.34
C LEU A 391 -7.03 -6.21 16.64
N GLU A 392 -8.06 -6.60 17.40
CA GLU A 392 -9.22 -7.34 16.89
C GLU A 392 -9.97 -6.55 15.80
N ALA A 393 -10.12 -5.24 15.99
CA ALA A 393 -10.75 -4.34 15.02
C ALA A 393 -10.06 -4.30 13.65
N VAL A 394 -8.72 -4.33 13.65
CA VAL A 394 -7.94 -4.40 12.40
C VAL A 394 -8.20 -5.73 11.68
N CYS A 395 -8.33 -6.82 12.45
CA CYS A 395 -8.63 -8.12 11.89
C CYS A 395 -10.06 -8.22 11.33
N PHE A 396 -11.05 -7.62 12.01
CA PHE A 396 -12.43 -7.58 11.50
C PHE A 396 -12.55 -6.77 10.21
N GLN A 397 -11.94 -5.58 10.13
CA GLN A 397 -11.97 -4.81 8.88
C GLN A 397 -11.28 -5.55 7.73
N THR A 398 -10.17 -6.24 8.00
CA THR A 398 -9.52 -7.11 7.01
C THR A 398 -10.45 -8.24 6.55
N ARG A 399 -11.20 -8.85 7.48
CA ARG A 399 -12.18 -9.90 7.17
C ARG A 399 -13.33 -9.38 6.31
N GLU A 400 -13.86 -8.19 6.61
CA GLU A 400 -14.95 -7.58 5.85
C GLU A 400 -14.56 -7.34 4.39
N ILE A 401 -13.35 -6.84 4.14
CA ILE A 401 -12.83 -6.66 2.78
C ILE A 401 -12.66 -8.02 2.08
N LEU A 402 -12.14 -9.03 2.77
CA LEU A 402 -11.99 -10.37 2.20
C LEU A 402 -13.32 -11.02 1.84
N ASP A 403 -14.35 -10.83 2.67
CA ASP A 403 -15.68 -11.34 2.37
C ASP A 403 -16.29 -10.62 1.16
N ALA A 404 -16.06 -9.31 1.00
CA ALA A 404 -16.43 -8.58 -0.21
C ALA A 404 -15.67 -9.12 -1.45
N MET A 405 -14.37 -9.39 -1.33
CA MET A 405 -13.58 -9.98 -2.41
C MET A 405 -14.07 -11.36 -2.81
N ASN A 406 -14.46 -12.19 -1.84
CA ASN A 406 -14.99 -13.53 -2.11
C ASN A 406 -16.34 -13.46 -2.83
N GLN A 407 -17.20 -12.50 -2.46
CA GLN A 407 -18.48 -12.26 -3.14
C GLN A 407 -18.28 -11.80 -4.58
N ASP A 408 -17.36 -10.86 -4.82
CA ASP A 408 -17.10 -10.34 -6.18
C ASP A 408 -16.40 -11.35 -7.10
N SER A 409 -15.51 -12.18 -6.56
CA SER A 409 -14.71 -13.13 -7.36
C SER A 409 -15.33 -14.52 -7.50
N GLY A 410 -16.36 -14.85 -6.70
CA GLY A 410 -17.02 -16.16 -6.71
C GLY A 410 -16.17 -17.33 -6.19
N VAL A 411 -14.91 -17.10 -5.78
CA VAL A 411 -14.00 -18.15 -5.27
C VAL A 411 -13.46 -17.74 -3.90
N PRO A 412 -13.54 -18.60 -2.87
CA PRO A 412 -13.02 -18.27 -1.55
C PRO A 412 -11.49 -18.23 -1.53
N LEU A 413 -10.92 -17.24 -0.83
CA LEU A 413 -9.49 -17.18 -0.56
C LEU A 413 -9.06 -18.35 0.35
N THR A 414 -7.96 -19.01 0.01
CA THR A 414 -7.43 -20.18 0.76
C THR A 414 -6.25 -19.87 1.66
N GLU A 415 -5.51 -18.79 1.38
CA GLU A 415 -4.41 -18.31 2.20
C GLU A 415 -4.22 -16.80 2.02
N LEU A 416 -3.75 -16.12 3.07
CA LEU A 416 -3.43 -14.70 3.02
C LEU A 416 -1.95 -14.47 3.26
N GLN A 417 -1.26 -13.86 2.29
CA GLN A 417 0.11 -13.41 2.47
C GLN A 417 0.14 -12.04 3.15
N VAL A 418 1.07 -11.82 4.08
CA VAL A 418 1.12 -10.57 4.86
C VAL A 418 2.51 -9.96 4.93
N ASP A 419 2.55 -8.63 4.90
CA ASP A 419 3.74 -7.80 5.10
C ASP A 419 3.39 -6.51 5.86
N GLY A 420 4.41 -5.70 6.16
CA GLY A 420 4.25 -4.46 6.93
C GLY A 420 4.60 -4.60 8.41
N GLY A 421 4.69 -3.46 9.10
CA GLY A 421 5.24 -3.37 10.46
C GLY A 421 4.46 -4.16 11.49
N MET A 422 3.12 -4.19 11.39
CA MET A 422 2.28 -4.91 12.36
C MET A 422 2.42 -6.43 12.28
N THR A 423 2.97 -6.98 11.19
CA THR A 423 3.20 -8.44 11.06
C THR A 423 4.31 -8.97 11.99
N SER A 424 4.96 -8.09 12.75
CA SER A 424 5.85 -8.48 13.85
C SER A 424 5.09 -8.88 15.11
N ASN A 425 3.85 -8.40 15.27
CA ASN A 425 2.97 -8.72 16.39
C ASN A 425 2.37 -10.12 16.19
N ARG A 426 2.78 -11.09 17.01
CA ARG A 426 2.38 -12.49 16.87
C ARG A 426 0.92 -12.71 17.25
N LEU A 427 0.44 -11.98 18.25
CA LEU A 427 -0.97 -12.03 18.65
C LEU A 427 -1.88 -11.56 17.51
N LEU A 428 -1.57 -10.45 16.86
CA LEU A 428 -2.33 -9.95 15.71
C LEU A 428 -2.37 -10.97 14.57
N MET A 429 -1.24 -11.58 14.23
CA MET A 429 -1.19 -12.59 13.15
C MET A 429 -1.99 -13.85 13.50
N GLN A 430 -1.99 -14.26 14.77
CA GLN A 430 -2.83 -15.35 15.24
C GLN A 430 -4.32 -14.99 15.20
N LEU A 431 -4.70 -13.80 15.69
CA LEU A 431 -6.07 -13.31 15.63
C LEU A 431 -6.58 -13.23 14.20
N GLN A 432 -5.74 -12.74 13.28
CA GLN A 432 -6.09 -12.69 11.87
C GLN A 432 -6.34 -14.09 11.30
N ALA A 433 -5.46 -15.06 11.57
CA ALA A 433 -5.66 -16.43 11.09
C ALA A 433 -6.94 -17.06 11.67
N ASP A 434 -7.21 -16.82 12.96
CA ASP A 434 -8.39 -17.32 13.66
C ASP A 434 -9.69 -16.72 13.09
N ILE A 435 -9.74 -15.39 12.91
CA ILE A 435 -10.91 -14.68 12.37
C ILE A 435 -11.15 -15.00 10.89
N LEU A 436 -10.09 -15.17 10.09
CA LEU A 436 -10.24 -15.56 8.69
C LEU A 436 -10.54 -17.05 8.52
N CYS A 437 -10.23 -17.87 9.53
CA CYS A 437 -10.27 -19.33 9.44
C CYS A 437 -9.40 -19.87 8.28
N MET A 438 -8.27 -19.21 8.00
CA MET A 438 -7.34 -19.61 6.95
C MET A 438 -5.88 -19.32 7.34
N PRO A 439 -4.90 -19.98 6.71
CA PRO A 439 -3.50 -19.72 6.97
C PRO A 439 -3.10 -18.29 6.61
N VAL A 440 -2.38 -17.64 7.53
CA VAL A 440 -1.74 -16.34 7.30
C VAL A 440 -0.24 -16.58 7.16
N GLY A 441 0.28 -16.33 5.96
CA GLY A 441 1.68 -16.57 5.60
C GLY A 441 2.51 -15.30 5.65
N LYS A 442 3.66 -15.36 6.32
CA LYS A 442 4.68 -14.30 6.27
C LYS A 442 5.93 -14.84 5.60
N TRP A 443 6.45 -14.11 4.61
CA TRP A 443 7.72 -14.44 3.96
C TRP A 443 8.88 -14.43 4.97
N ALA A 444 9.63 -15.53 5.09
CA ALA A 444 10.70 -15.65 6.11
C ALA A 444 11.88 -14.69 5.89
N ALA A 445 12.10 -14.21 4.66
CA ALA A 445 13.09 -13.18 4.35
C ALA A 445 12.66 -11.75 4.77
N ALA A 446 11.38 -11.54 5.11
CA ALA A 446 10.83 -10.26 5.56
C ALA A 446 11.11 -9.95 7.04
N ARG A 447 12.24 -10.44 7.59
CA ARG A 447 12.69 -10.07 8.95
C ARG A 447 13.18 -8.62 9.02
N THR A 448 13.54 -8.05 7.89
CA THR A 448 13.81 -6.63 7.70
C THR A 448 12.51 -5.98 7.19
N GLN A 449 12.16 -4.81 7.73
CA GLN A 449 10.93 -4.01 7.56
C GLN A 449 10.09 -4.19 6.26
N GLY A 450 8.76 -4.03 6.34
CA GLY A 450 7.83 -4.20 5.21
C GLY A 450 8.15 -3.40 3.92
N ILE A 451 9.01 -2.39 4.00
CA ILE A 451 9.55 -1.63 2.85
C ILE A 451 10.27 -2.53 1.84
N TYR A 452 10.94 -3.61 2.27
CA TYR A 452 11.74 -4.44 1.35
C TYR A 452 10.89 -5.34 0.44
N MET A 453 9.62 -5.58 0.76
CA MET A 453 8.72 -6.36 -0.13
C MET A 453 8.40 -5.60 -1.42
N TYR A 454 8.29 -4.26 -1.35
CA TYR A 454 8.12 -3.41 -2.52
C TYR A 454 9.33 -3.48 -3.47
N CYS A 455 10.52 -3.74 -2.92
CA CYS A 455 11.76 -3.69 -3.68
C CYS A 455 12.29 -5.08 -4.09
N ILE A 456 11.81 -6.17 -3.48
CA ILE A 456 11.98 -7.54 -4.00
C ILE A 456 11.40 -7.65 -5.43
N CYS A 457 10.49 -6.75 -5.82
CA CYS A 457 9.94 -6.67 -7.18
C CYS A 457 10.88 -6.07 -8.22
N SER A 458 11.57 -4.98 -7.87
CA SER A 458 12.67 -4.48 -8.71
C SER A 458 13.68 -5.60 -8.99
N TRP A 459 13.93 -6.43 -7.98
CA TRP A 459 14.85 -7.55 -8.03
C TRP A 459 14.36 -8.78 -8.83
N LEU A 460 13.13 -9.25 -8.60
CA LEU A 460 12.53 -10.38 -9.32
C LEU A 460 12.34 -10.11 -10.82
N TRP A 461 12.39 -8.85 -11.24
CA TRP A 461 12.01 -8.40 -12.60
C TRP A 461 13.19 -8.00 -13.48
N CYS A 462 14.40 -7.98 -12.93
CA CYS A 462 15.61 -7.84 -13.73
C CYS A 462 16.06 -9.18 -14.35
N PHE A 463 15.47 -10.29 -13.92
CA PHE A 463 15.70 -11.63 -14.46
C PHE A 463 14.35 -12.31 -14.72
N THR A 464 14.28 -13.11 -15.79
CA THR A 464 13.09 -13.87 -16.22
C THR A 464 12.37 -14.59 -15.06
N ILE A 465 11.02 -14.68 -15.14
CA ILE A 465 10.07 -15.37 -14.23
C ILE A 465 10.59 -16.72 -13.68
N GLN A 466 11.45 -17.40 -14.42
CA GLN A 466 12.08 -18.65 -14.04
C GLN A 466 12.85 -18.59 -12.70
N THR A 467 13.54 -17.49 -12.36
CA THR A 467 14.25 -17.37 -11.06
C THR A 467 13.30 -17.13 -9.88
N ALA A 468 12.22 -16.39 -10.10
CA ALA A 468 11.16 -16.15 -9.11
C ALA A 468 10.46 -17.46 -8.68
N VAL A 469 10.05 -18.25 -9.68
CA VAL A 469 9.35 -19.53 -9.48
C VAL A 469 10.28 -20.57 -8.83
N LEU A 470 11.56 -20.61 -9.23
CA LEU A 470 12.54 -21.52 -8.65
C LEU A 470 12.84 -21.19 -7.18
N TYR A 471 12.87 -19.91 -6.80
CA TYR A 471 13.19 -19.48 -5.44
C TYR A 471 12.00 -19.61 -4.47
N GLY A 472 10.77 -19.32 -4.92
CA GLY A 472 9.55 -19.50 -4.11
C GLY A 472 9.32 -20.94 -3.63
N SER A 473 9.91 -21.93 -4.31
CA SER A 473 9.85 -23.34 -3.87
C SER A 473 10.86 -23.70 -2.77
N LYS A 474 11.92 -22.90 -2.56
CA LYS A 474 13.08 -23.30 -1.73
C LYS A 474 13.15 -22.65 -0.35
N ASN A 475 12.50 -21.51 -0.10
CA ASN A 475 12.60 -20.80 1.21
C ASN A 475 11.24 -20.30 1.75
N GLY A 476 10.60 -21.22 2.49
CA GLY A 476 9.53 -21.10 3.50
C GLY A 476 8.81 -19.76 3.75
N PHE A 477 7.50 -19.78 3.54
CA PHE A 477 6.58 -18.94 4.31
C PHE A 477 6.44 -19.50 5.73
N ILE A 478 6.46 -18.63 6.73
CA ILE A 478 6.03 -19.00 8.09
C ILE A 478 4.51 -18.81 8.11
N LYS A 479 3.78 -19.92 8.20
CA LYS A 479 2.32 -19.91 8.27
C LYS A 479 1.85 -19.95 9.71
N VAL A 480 0.94 -19.06 10.04
CA VAL A 480 0.12 -19.13 11.24
C VAL A 480 -1.22 -19.75 10.84
N PHE A 481 -1.58 -20.85 11.48
CA PHE A 481 -2.84 -21.55 11.22
C PHE A 481 -3.90 -21.14 12.22
N SER A 482 -5.16 -21.14 11.77
CA SER A 482 -6.30 -20.92 12.65
C SER A 482 -6.35 -21.97 13.76
N ARG A 483 -6.62 -21.54 14.99
CA ARG A 483 -6.88 -22.38 16.16
C ARG A 483 -8.37 -22.66 16.39
N SER A 484 -9.28 -21.96 15.70
CA SER A 484 -10.74 -22.08 15.94
C SER A 484 -11.60 -21.51 14.79
N SER A 485 -12.90 -21.86 14.77
CA SER A 485 -13.90 -21.29 13.84
C SER A 485 -14.66 -20.13 14.50
N SER A 486 -14.49 -18.91 14.00
CA SER A 486 -15.00 -17.66 14.58
C SER A 486 -16.09 -17.01 13.71
N ASN A 487 -17.38 -17.20 14.07
CA ASN A 487 -18.50 -16.53 13.37
C ASN A 487 -19.27 -15.53 14.24
N ASN A 488 -19.38 -15.72 15.57
CA ASN A 488 -20.25 -14.89 16.42
C ASN A 488 -19.69 -13.50 16.75
N CYS A 489 -18.36 -13.30 16.80
CA CYS A 489 -17.81 -11.97 17.13
C CYS A 489 -17.94 -10.96 15.98
N LYS A 490 -18.09 -11.43 14.73
CA LYS A 490 -18.17 -10.59 13.54
C LYS A 490 -19.49 -9.81 13.48
N SER A 491 -20.62 -10.43 13.80
CA SER A 491 -21.93 -9.77 13.74
C SER A 491 -22.00 -8.55 14.65
N VAL A 492 -21.44 -8.66 15.86
CA VAL A 492 -21.36 -7.56 16.83
C VAL A 492 -20.51 -6.40 16.32
N PHE A 493 -19.36 -6.69 15.72
CA PHE A 493 -18.54 -5.67 15.10
C PHE A 493 -19.25 -4.96 13.94
N GLN A 494 -19.91 -5.70 13.06
CA GLN A 494 -20.65 -5.13 11.92
C GLN A 494 -21.79 -4.21 12.38
N CYS A 495 -22.51 -4.59 13.42
CA CYS A 495 -23.58 -3.77 13.98
C CYS A 495 -23.06 -2.53 14.68
N ALA A 496 -21.92 -2.63 15.39
CA ALA A 496 -21.24 -1.45 15.93
C ALA A 496 -20.77 -0.50 14.81
N SER A 497 -20.27 -1.04 13.69
CA SER A 497 -19.80 -0.24 12.54
C SER A 497 -20.94 0.43 11.76
N THR A 498 -22.10 -0.21 11.66
CA THR A 498 -23.25 0.28 10.88
C THR A 498 -24.32 0.98 11.73
N GLY A 499 -24.16 1.01 13.06
CA GLY A 499 -25.15 1.59 13.98
C GLY A 499 -26.47 0.83 14.04
N THR A 500 -26.50 -0.43 13.60
CA THR A 500 -27.70 -1.27 13.64
C THR A 500 -27.82 -2.02 14.97
N SER A 501 -29.02 -2.13 15.53
CA SER A 501 -29.25 -2.85 16.78
C SER A 501 -29.19 -4.37 16.59
N LEU A 502 -28.49 -5.07 17.49
CA LEU A 502 -28.47 -6.55 17.53
C LEU A 502 -29.49 -7.08 18.52
N ASN A 503 -30.39 -7.93 18.01
CA ASN A 503 -31.03 -9.00 18.78
C ASN A 503 -30.24 -10.29 18.51
N VAL A 504 -29.09 -10.49 19.15
CA VAL A 504 -28.37 -11.78 19.10
C VAL A 504 -27.80 -12.08 20.50
N ASP A 505 -28.18 -13.23 21.05
CA ASP A 505 -27.69 -13.76 22.32
C ASP A 505 -26.17 -14.00 22.26
N CYS A 506 -25.40 -13.12 22.88
CA CYS A 506 -23.95 -13.27 23.04
C CYS A 506 -23.64 -14.19 24.23
N ALA A 507 -23.36 -15.48 23.98
CA ALA A 507 -22.70 -16.32 24.97
C ALA A 507 -21.18 -16.00 25.00
N PRO A 508 -20.58 -15.65 26.16
CA PRO A 508 -19.15 -15.36 26.26
C PRO A 508 -18.32 -16.64 26.03
N PHE A 509 -17.42 -16.60 25.05
CA PHE A 509 -16.49 -17.70 24.75
C PHE A 509 -15.39 -17.77 25.81
N ARG A 510 -15.24 -18.91 26.49
CA ARG A 510 -14.10 -19.20 27.38
C ARG A 510 -12.99 -19.87 26.58
N LEU A 511 -11.81 -19.25 26.48
CA LEU A 511 -10.59 -19.99 26.11
C LEU A 511 -10.37 -21.15 27.10
N PRO A 512 -10.07 -22.39 26.65
CA PRO A 512 -9.51 -23.39 27.54
C PRO A 512 -8.17 -22.90 28.10
N ARG A 513 -8.01 -22.96 29.43
CA ARG A 513 -6.74 -22.64 30.11
C ARG A 513 -5.60 -23.53 29.58
N LEU A 514 -4.77 -23.00 28.68
CA LEU A 514 -3.50 -23.60 28.26
C LEU A 514 -2.33 -22.85 28.94
N LEU A 515 -2.24 -22.96 30.27
CA LEU A 515 -1.13 -22.41 31.07
C LEU A 515 -0.53 -23.44 32.04
N SER A 516 -0.47 -24.72 31.67
CA SER A 516 0.14 -25.76 32.52
C SER A 516 1.10 -26.74 31.81
N HIS A 517 1.57 -26.48 30.59
CA HIS A 517 2.52 -27.36 29.88
C HIS A 517 3.83 -26.67 29.43
N PHE A 518 4.31 -25.72 30.22
CA PHE A 518 5.68 -25.17 30.12
C PHE A 518 6.49 -25.48 31.38
N LYS A 519 6.54 -26.74 31.80
CA LYS A 519 7.60 -27.28 32.68
C LYS A 519 7.81 -28.75 32.30
N HIS A 520 9.06 -29.11 31.99
CA HIS A 520 9.56 -30.42 31.55
C HIS A 520 9.49 -30.76 30.05
N THR A 521 10.43 -30.18 29.30
CA THR A 521 11.23 -30.94 28.31
C THR A 521 12.63 -30.33 28.26
N ASN A 522 13.46 -30.66 29.26
CA ASN A 522 14.91 -30.66 29.11
C ASN A 522 15.31 -32.09 28.77
N GLU A 523 16.34 -32.22 27.93
CA GLU A 523 17.05 -33.44 27.57
C GLU A 523 16.31 -34.42 26.65
N ARG A 524 16.53 -34.26 25.33
CA ARG A 524 16.84 -35.39 24.45
C ARG A 524 17.71 -34.93 23.28
N THR A 525 18.96 -35.33 23.37
CA THR A 525 20.04 -35.30 22.40
C THR A 525 19.58 -35.82 21.04
N LEU A 526 19.76 -35.04 19.98
CA LEU A 526 19.65 -35.52 18.60
C LEU A 526 21.07 -35.65 18.03
N ASN A 527 21.58 -36.88 18.04
CA ASN A 527 22.67 -37.30 17.15
C ASN A 527 22.11 -37.32 15.73
N PHE A 528 22.68 -36.52 14.83
CA PHE A 528 22.61 -36.75 13.39
C PHE A 528 23.97 -37.27 12.96
N GLU A 529 24.05 -38.58 12.76
CA GLU A 529 25.11 -39.20 11.97
C GLU A 529 24.89 -38.86 10.50
N SER A 530 25.98 -38.42 9.88
CA SER A 530 26.19 -38.33 8.44
C SER A 530 26.18 -39.72 7.82
N GLN A 531 25.42 -39.93 6.74
CA GLN A 531 25.83 -40.79 5.64
C GLN A 531 24.97 -40.59 4.38
N GLU A 532 25.71 -40.32 3.29
CA GLU A 532 25.42 -40.32 1.83
C GLU A 532 24.32 -39.44 1.24
#